data_AF-A0A0L6WLY4-F1
#
_entry.id   AF-A0A0L6WLY4-F1
#
_cell.length_a   1.000
_cell.length_b   1.000
_cell.length_c   1.000
_cell.angle_alpha   90.00
_cell.angle_beta   90.00
_cell.angle_gamma   90.00
#
_symmetry.space_group_name_H-M   'P 1'
#
loop_
_entity.id
_entity.type
_entity.pdbx_description
1 polymer ?
#
loop_
_entity_poly.entity_id
_entity_poly.type
_entity_poly.pdbx_seq_one_letter_code
_entity_poly.pdbx_strand_id
1 'polypeptide(L)'
;MTMFRAFAALANQSPGLTTPLATQVNPPPSFPAFISTDQSPAGKSLPALFPAIETSTLLDIARHEFRPLDLCKLDPTSKFRRADMERTDSNGTRFTGTKDYPTFHNLLIPLTTYFSVLQAFAASSGDAHATFVIGHGAARYISHLTSLNQKYEWTAVLQYHVHFHLSRRQEMLTGSYAGWARPDDLLLTEFCLGNARAMSSVRKSTGSSETCFAYNKGSCTISPCPDGRVHKCRKCGAKDHPEKDCKKT
;
A
#
# COMPACT_ATOMS: atom_id res chain seq x y z
N MET A 1 55.95 56.80 -3.17
CA MET A 1 57.28 56.28 -3.56
C MET A 1 57.08 55.34 -4.73
N THR A 2 57.30 55.87 -5.93
CA THR A 2 57.09 55.22 -7.22
C THR A 2 58.43 54.65 -7.67
N MET A 3 58.49 53.36 -7.98
CA MET A 3 59.65 52.75 -8.65
C MET A 3 59.16 51.64 -9.57
N PHE A 4 59.17 51.95 -10.86
CA PHE A 4 59.13 50.99 -11.96
C PHE A 4 60.39 50.11 -11.94
N ARG A 5 60.24 48.81 -12.20
CA ARG A 5 61.32 47.97 -12.72
C ARG A 5 60.79 47.10 -13.85
N ALA A 6 61.39 47.29 -15.03
CA ALA A 6 61.33 46.40 -16.17
C ALA A 6 62.42 45.32 -16.04
N PHE A 7 62.13 44.08 -16.46
CA PHE A 7 63.08 43.06 -16.99
C PHE A 7 62.21 42.00 -17.70
N ALA A 8 62.29 41.91 -19.03
CA ALA A 8 63.20 41.07 -19.82
C ALA A 8 62.62 39.68 -20.11
N ALA A 9 62.44 39.42 -21.40
CA ALA A 9 61.95 38.18 -21.97
C ALA A 9 62.99 37.06 -21.83
N LEU A 10 62.52 35.85 -21.49
CA LEU A 10 63.25 34.61 -21.69
C LEU A 10 62.27 33.59 -22.27
N ALA A 11 62.56 33.20 -23.51
CA ALA A 11 61.91 32.12 -24.21
C ALA A 11 62.12 30.82 -23.44
N ASN A 12 61.04 30.13 -23.11
CA ASN A 12 61.08 28.78 -22.57
C ASN A 12 60.31 27.87 -23.53
N GLN A 13 61.05 27.08 -24.30
CA GLN A 13 60.50 25.96 -25.07
C GLN A 13 60.16 24.84 -24.09
N SER A 14 58.91 24.39 -24.08
CA SER A 14 58.48 23.16 -23.40
C SER A 14 58.01 22.13 -24.44
N PRO A 15 58.22 20.82 -24.19
CA PRO A 15 58.08 19.77 -25.18
C PRO A 15 56.62 19.36 -25.39
N GLY A 16 56.37 18.74 -26.55
CA GLY A 16 55.04 18.42 -27.09
C GLY A 16 54.13 17.69 -26.10
N LEU A 17 52.96 18.29 -25.88
CA LEU A 17 51.81 17.64 -25.27
C LEU A 17 51.20 16.68 -26.28
N THR A 18 51.37 15.39 -26.03
CA THR A 18 50.50 14.33 -26.57
C THR A 18 49.06 14.62 -26.18
N THR A 19 48.21 14.83 -27.18
CA THR A 19 46.76 14.96 -27.11
C THR A 19 46.17 13.72 -26.41
N PRO A 20 45.34 13.85 -25.36
CA PRO A 20 44.60 12.71 -24.86
C PRO A 20 43.53 12.36 -25.90
N LEU A 21 43.43 11.06 -26.22
CA LEU A 21 42.39 10.49 -27.07
C LEU A 21 41.03 10.88 -26.48
N ALA A 22 40.28 11.72 -27.19
CA ALA A 22 38.93 12.11 -26.80
C ALA A 22 38.08 10.84 -26.68
N THR A 23 37.79 10.44 -25.44
CA THR A 23 36.84 9.36 -25.18
C THR A 23 35.46 9.92 -25.54
N GLN A 24 34.88 9.45 -26.64
CA GLN A 24 33.55 9.83 -27.07
C GLN A 24 32.55 9.29 -26.05
N VAL A 25 32.17 10.14 -25.07
CA VAL A 25 31.10 9.86 -24.13
C VAL A 25 29.79 9.95 -24.89
N ASN A 26 29.23 8.80 -25.30
CA ASN A 26 27.87 8.78 -25.83
C ASN A 26 26.92 9.30 -24.75
N PRO A 27 26.03 10.26 -25.06
CA PRO A 27 25.06 10.74 -24.09
C PRO A 27 24.15 9.57 -23.67
N PRO A 28 23.72 9.53 -22.39
CA PRO A 28 22.80 8.51 -21.93
C PRO A 28 21.51 8.54 -22.76
N PRO A 29 20.83 7.39 -22.93
CA PRO A 29 19.57 7.33 -23.65
C PRO A 29 18.56 8.30 -23.02
N SER A 30 18.00 9.20 -23.84
CA SER A 30 16.97 10.15 -23.43
C SER A 30 15.59 9.48 -23.45
N PHE A 31 14.77 9.73 -22.43
CA PHE A 31 13.37 9.30 -22.43
C PHE A 31 12.55 10.07 -23.49
N PRO A 32 11.52 9.46 -24.09
CA PRO A 32 10.63 10.16 -25.01
C PRO A 32 9.89 11.29 -24.28
N ALA A 33 9.80 12.45 -24.91
CA ALA A 33 9.02 13.57 -24.39
C ALA A 33 7.51 13.30 -24.55
N PHE A 34 6.74 13.59 -23.51
CA PHE A 34 5.27 13.63 -23.62
C PHE A 34 4.86 14.91 -24.34
N ILE A 35 4.16 14.76 -25.47
CA ILE A 35 3.58 15.88 -26.22
C ILE A 35 2.12 16.02 -25.76
N SER A 36 1.83 17.02 -24.93
CA SER A 36 0.45 17.38 -24.59
C SER A 36 -0.15 18.24 -25.71
N THR A 37 -1.11 17.68 -26.45
CA THR A 37 -1.94 18.42 -27.42
C THR A 37 -3.17 19.07 -26.78
N ASP A 38 -3.56 18.61 -25.58
CA ASP A 38 -4.64 19.23 -24.82
C ASP A 38 -4.13 20.42 -24.02
N GLN A 39 -4.80 21.56 -24.19
CA GLN A 39 -4.74 22.66 -23.22
C GLN A 39 -5.04 22.07 -21.84
N SER A 40 -4.20 22.42 -20.86
CA SER A 40 -4.32 22.02 -19.46
C SER A 40 -5.79 21.91 -19.03
N PRO A 41 -6.19 20.91 -18.22
CA PRO A 41 -7.52 20.87 -17.62
C PRO A 41 -7.79 22.06 -16.68
N ALA A 42 -6.89 23.05 -16.61
CA ALA A 42 -7.13 24.42 -16.18
C ALA A 42 -8.46 24.96 -16.73
N GLY A 43 -9.54 24.72 -15.98
CA GLY A 43 -10.89 25.15 -16.33
C GLY A 43 -12.00 24.18 -15.90
N LYS A 44 -11.73 22.88 -15.76
CA LYS A 44 -12.72 21.95 -15.20
C LYS A 44 -12.67 22.01 -13.68
N SER A 45 -13.71 22.60 -13.08
CA SER A 45 -13.86 22.65 -11.63
C SER A 45 -13.97 21.24 -11.04
N LEU A 46 -13.46 21.02 -9.82
CA LEU A 46 -13.55 19.73 -9.13
C LEU A 46 -14.97 19.10 -9.16
N PRO A 47 -16.07 19.86 -8.94
CA PRO A 47 -17.42 19.31 -9.05
C PRO A 47 -17.77 18.74 -10.44
N ALA A 48 -17.19 19.29 -11.51
CA ALA A 48 -17.41 18.77 -12.87
C ALA A 48 -16.66 17.44 -13.10
N LEU A 49 -15.52 17.23 -12.44
CA LEU A 49 -14.75 15.98 -12.51
C LEU A 49 -15.35 14.89 -11.61
N PHE A 50 -15.97 15.28 -10.49
CA PHE A 50 -16.52 14.37 -9.49
C PHE A 50 -17.99 14.67 -9.18
N PRO A 51 -18.91 14.56 -10.15
CA PRO A 51 -20.31 14.95 -9.97
C PRO A 51 -21.08 14.08 -8.97
N ALA A 52 -20.57 12.90 -8.64
CA ALA A 52 -21.18 11.99 -7.66
C ALA A 52 -20.88 12.35 -6.20
N ILE A 53 -19.94 13.27 -5.96
CA ILE A 53 -19.45 13.67 -4.63
C ILE A 53 -20.02 15.04 -4.30
N GLU A 54 -20.50 15.22 -3.08
CA GLU A 54 -21.01 16.52 -2.63
C GLU A 54 -19.92 17.59 -2.65
N THR A 55 -20.26 18.81 -3.09
CA THR A 55 -19.30 19.93 -3.19
C THR A 55 -18.66 20.26 -1.84
N SER A 56 -19.39 20.14 -0.73
CA SER A 56 -18.85 20.30 0.63
C SER A 56 -17.73 19.31 0.91
N THR A 57 -17.94 18.04 0.57
CA THR A 57 -16.94 16.98 0.73
C THR A 57 -15.69 17.24 -0.13
N LEU A 58 -15.88 17.72 -1.37
CA LEU A 58 -14.75 18.12 -2.23
C LEU A 58 -13.94 19.27 -1.63
N LEU A 59 -14.61 20.26 -1.03
CA LEU A 59 -13.96 21.37 -0.34
C LEU A 59 -13.20 20.90 0.91
N ASP A 60 -13.78 19.99 1.69
CA ASP A 60 -13.12 19.42 2.87
C ASP A 60 -11.84 18.66 2.48
N ILE A 61 -11.85 17.96 1.34
CA ILE A 61 -10.64 17.29 0.82
C ILE A 61 -9.61 18.34 0.39
N ALA A 62 -10.02 19.36 -0.38
CA ALA A 62 -9.14 20.41 -0.88
C ALA A 62 -8.49 21.22 0.26
N ARG A 63 -9.18 21.39 1.39
CA ARG A 63 -8.70 22.08 2.59
C ARG A 63 -7.94 21.17 3.56
N HIS A 64 -7.79 19.88 3.24
CA HIS A 64 -7.21 18.87 4.14
C HIS A 64 -7.99 18.73 5.47
N GLU A 65 -9.29 19.04 5.47
CA GLU A 65 -10.20 18.97 6.62
C GLU A 65 -10.95 17.62 6.69
N PHE A 66 -11.01 16.89 5.57
CA PHE A 66 -11.70 15.60 5.44
C PHE A 66 -11.09 14.50 6.32
N ARG A 67 -11.89 13.84 7.16
CA ARG A 67 -11.39 12.85 8.13
C ARG A 67 -11.25 11.45 7.51
N PRO A 68 -10.35 10.60 8.02
CA PRO A 68 -10.19 9.24 7.49
C PRO A 68 -11.46 8.39 7.63
N LEU A 69 -12.19 8.55 8.73
CA LEU A 69 -13.44 7.82 8.96
C LEU A 69 -14.56 8.26 8.02
N ASP A 70 -14.49 9.48 7.47
CA ASP A 70 -15.47 10.00 6.52
C ASP A 70 -15.29 9.44 5.10
N LEU A 71 -14.22 8.69 4.81
CA LEU A 71 -13.94 8.10 3.49
C LEU A 71 -15.15 7.34 2.90
N CYS A 72 -16.01 6.73 3.72
CA CYS A 72 -17.20 6.00 3.30
C CYS A 72 -18.18 6.89 2.52
N LYS A 73 -18.17 8.21 2.75
CA LYS A 73 -18.95 9.20 1.98
C LYS A 73 -18.51 9.27 0.51
N LEU A 74 -17.30 8.82 0.19
CA LEU A 74 -16.74 8.78 -1.16
C LEU A 74 -17.03 7.46 -1.90
N ASP A 75 -17.62 6.48 -1.23
CA ASP A 75 -18.00 5.21 -1.86
C ASP A 75 -19.36 5.38 -2.56
N PRO A 76 -19.41 5.33 -3.91
CA PRO A 76 -20.64 5.48 -4.67
C PRO A 76 -21.61 4.30 -4.45
N THR A 77 -21.13 3.16 -3.95
CA THR A 77 -21.93 1.97 -3.67
C THR A 77 -22.43 1.91 -2.22
N SER A 78 -21.93 2.79 -1.36
CA SER A 78 -22.28 2.76 0.05
C SER A 78 -23.74 3.17 0.25
N LYS A 79 -24.52 2.28 0.87
CA LYS A 79 -25.86 2.58 1.38
C LYS A 79 -25.84 3.58 2.55
N PHE A 80 -24.66 4.06 2.94
CA PHE A 80 -24.41 5.06 3.98
C PHE A 80 -24.93 6.46 3.65
N ARG A 81 -25.53 6.67 2.47
CA ARG A 81 -26.36 7.84 2.21
C ARG A 81 -27.58 7.87 3.16
N ARG A 82 -27.38 8.53 4.31
CA ARG A 82 -28.37 9.21 5.19
C ARG A 82 -28.86 8.52 6.47
N ALA A 83 -28.69 7.22 6.72
CA ALA A 83 -29.42 6.58 7.84
C ALA A 83 -28.61 6.32 9.14
N ASP A 84 -27.28 6.16 9.10
CA ASP A 84 -26.52 5.59 10.24
C ASP A 84 -25.59 6.58 10.96
N MET A 85 -25.45 7.82 10.48
CA MET A 85 -24.52 8.81 11.06
C MET A 85 -25.10 9.56 12.28
N GLU A 86 -26.37 9.33 12.63
CA GLU A 86 -27.09 10.05 13.70
C GLU A 86 -26.95 9.37 15.08
N ARG A 87 -26.20 8.27 15.21
CA ARG A 87 -26.00 7.61 16.51
C ARG A 87 -24.68 8.04 17.18
N THR A 88 -24.74 9.21 17.82
CA THR A 88 -23.76 9.64 18.82
C THR A 88 -23.89 8.71 20.04
N ASP A 89 -22.95 7.79 20.20
CA ASP A 89 -22.85 7.00 21.43
C ASP A 89 -21.77 7.58 22.35
N SER A 90 -22.28 8.21 23.41
CA SER A 90 -21.59 8.65 24.61
C SER A 90 -21.11 7.46 25.43
N ASN A 91 -19.99 6.81 25.08
CA ASN A 91 -19.20 6.06 26.05
C ASN A 91 -17.79 5.74 25.55
N GLY A 92 -16.80 5.83 26.44
CA GLY A 92 -15.38 5.80 26.12
C GLY A 92 -14.88 4.57 25.34
N THR A 93 -14.03 4.85 24.37
CA THR A 93 -12.90 4.03 23.90
C THR A 93 -13.22 2.62 23.37
N ARG A 94 -14.02 2.52 22.31
CA ARG A 94 -13.86 1.44 21.31
C ARG A 94 -13.98 2.02 19.92
N PHE A 95 -12.91 1.89 19.12
CA PHE A 95 -12.88 2.28 17.73
C PHE A 95 -13.92 1.45 16.95
N THR A 96 -15.05 2.07 16.56
CA THR A 96 -16.14 1.44 15.80
C THR A 96 -15.90 1.43 14.29
N GLY A 97 -14.72 1.86 13.82
CA GLY A 97 -14.44 2.02 12.39
C GLY A 97 -14.56 0.75 11.55
N THR A 98 -14.57 -0.44 12.15
CA THR A 98 -14.84 -1.70 11.44
C THR A 98 -16.29 -1.86 11.00
N LYS A 99 -17.24 -1.12 11.61
CA LYS A 99 -18.64 -1.10 11.15
C LYS A 99 -18.72 -0.47 9.76
N ASP A 100 -17.97 0.62 9.56
CA ASP A 100 -17.99 1.38 8.31
C ASP A 100 -17.01 0.80 7.28
N TYR A 101 -15.92 0.18 7.74
CA TYR A 101 -14.96 -0.53 6.90
C TYR A 101 -14.77 -1.98 7.38
N PRO A 102 -15.71 -2.89 7.05
CA PRO A 102 -15.63 -4.28 7.51
C PRO A 102 -14.48 -5.05 6.85
N THR A 103 -14.03 -4.62 5.66
CA THR A 103 -12.91 -5.23 4.95
C THR A 103 -12.01 -4.18 4.31
N PHE A 104 -10.78 -4.58 3.94
CA PHE A 104 -9.85 -3.76 3.17
C PHE A 104 -10.47 -3.23 1.86
N HIS A 105 -11.29 -4.03 1.18
CA HIS A 105 -11.93 -3.62 -0.06
C HIS A 105 -12.91 -2.46 0.13
N ASN A 106 -13.58 -2.37 1.30
CA ASN A 106 -14.47 -1.25 1.63
C ASN A 106 -13.70 0.06 1.86
N LEU A 107 -12.42 0.00 2.24
CA LEU A 107 -11.57 1.18 2.35
C LEU A 107 -10.93 1.56 1.00
N LEU A 108 -10.56 0.56 0.20
CA LEU A 108 -9.72 0.77 -0.99
C LEU A 108 -10.36 1.70 -2.02
N ILE A 109 -11.64 1.49 -2.35
CA ILE A 109 -12.36 2.31 -3.33
C ILE A 109 -12.43 3.77 -2.88
N PRO A 110 -13.00 4.11 -1.69
CA PRO A 110 -13.08 5.50 -1.27
C PRO A 110 -11.71 6.16 -1.05
N LEU A 111 -10.71 5.40 -0.59
CA LEU A 111 -9.34 5.92 -0.46
C LEU A 111 -8.73 6.28 -1.82
N THR A 112 -8.97 5.47 -2.85
CA THR A 112 -8.51 5.76 -4.22
C THR A 112 -9.23 6.99 -4.78
N THR A 113 -10.53 7.13 -4.51
CA THR A 113 -11.31 8.32 -4.87
C THR A 113 -10.76 9.57 -4.18
N TYR A 114 -10.44 9.48 -2.89
CA TYR A 114 -9.83 10.57 -2.11
C TYR A 114 -8.54 11.08 -2.78
N PHE A 115 -7.62 10.18 -3.13
CA PHE A 115 -6.39 10.57 -3.82
C PHE A 115 -6.63 11.14 -5.21
N SER A 116 -7.63 10.64 -5.93
CA SER A 116 -7.99 11.17 -7.25
C SER A 116 -8.49 12.61 -7.16
N VAL A 117 -9.32 12.93 -6.16
CA VAL A 117 -9.78 14.31 -5.88
C VAL A 117 -8.59 15.20 -5.50
N LEU A 118 -7.74 14.72 -4.58
CA LEU A 118 -6.56 15.47 -4.11
C LEU A 118 -5.57 15.76 -5.25
N GLN A 119 -5.32 14.79 -6.13
CA GLN A 119 -4.45 14.94 -7.29
C GLN A 119 -5.06 15.89 -8.32
N ALA A 120 -6.37 15.80 -8.59
CA ALA A 120 -7.07 16.72 -9.48
C ALA A 120 -7.05 18.16 -8.96
N PHE A 121 -7.17 18.35 -7.64
CA PHE A 121 -7.03 19.65 -7.00
C PHE A 121 -5.64 20.25 -7.25
N ALA A 122 -4.58 19.50 -6.97
CA ALA A 122 -3.20 19.95 -7.23
C ALA A 122 -2.93 20.23 -8.72
N ALA A 123 -3.51 19.41 -9.61
CA ALA A 123 -3.41 19.64 -11.04
C ALA A 123 -4.12 20.95 -11.46
N SER A 124 -5.28 21.25 -10.85
CA SER A 124 -6.04 22.47 -11.14
C SER A 124 -5.32 23.75 -10.69
N SER A 125 -4.46 23.68 -9.67
CA SER A 125 -3.60 24.80 -9.26
C SER A 125 -2.33 24.94 -10.12
N GLY A 126 -2.11 24.05 -11.09
CA GLY A 126 -0.92 24.04 -11.94
C GLY A 126 0.34 23.52 -11.24
N ASP A 127 0.21 22.92 -10.06
CA ASP A 127 1.35 22.40 -9.31
C ASP A 127 1.69 20.98 -9.75
N ALA A 128 2.43 20.87 -10.86
CA ALA A 128 2.86 19.60 -11.42
C ALA A 128 3.68 18.76 -10.44
N HIS A 129 4.45 19.40 -9.55
CA HIS A 129 5.24 18.69 -8.54
C HIS A 129 4.31 18.05 -7.50
N ALA A 130 3.39 18.81 -6.92
CA ALA A 130 2.41 18.26 -5.99
C ALA A 130 1.55 17.17 -6.63
N THR A 131 1.08 17.35 -7.87
CA THR A 131 0.34 16.32 -8.61
C THR A 131 1.13 15.01 -8.68
N PHE A 132 2.41 15.07 -9.04
CA PHE A 132 3.27 13.89 -9.10
C PHE A 132 3.48 13.27 -7.71
N VAL A 133 3.82 14.07 -6.70
CA VAL A 133 4.09 13.58 -5.34
C VAL A 133 2.86 12.91 -4.73
N ILE A 134 1.67 13.49 -4.92
CA ILE A 134 0.40 12.91 -4.47
C ILE A 134 0.14 11.58 -5.19
N GLY A 135 0.21 11.55 -6.52
CA GLY A 135 -0.06 10.32 -7.29
C GLY A 135 0.93 9.20 -6.97
N HIS A 136 2.22 9.51 -6.88
CA HIS A 136 3.26 8.55 -6.48
C HIS A 136 3.06 8.07 -5.04
N GLY A 137 2.82 8.99 -4.12
CA GLY A 137 2.56 8.70 -2.71
C GLY A 137 1.34 7.81 -2.52
N ALA A 138 0.24 8.10 -3.22
CA ALA A 138 -0.97 7.30 -3.22
C ALA A 138 -0.71 5.84 -3.64
N ALA A 139 0.00 5.65 -4.76
CA ALA A 139 0.33 4.31 -5.26
C ALA A 139 1.20 3.51 -4.27
N ARG A 140 2.20 4.16 -3.67
CA ARG A 140 3.05 3.52 -2.64
C ARG A 140 2.24 3.19 -1.39
N TYR A 141 1.40 4.11 -0.92
CA TYR A 141 0.61 3.92 0.27
C TYR A 141 -0.42 2.79 0.13
N ILE A 142 -1.13 2.73 -0.99
CA ILE A 142 -2.08 1.65 -1.29
C ILE A 142 -1.37 0.29 -1.37
N SER A 143 -0.19 0.24 -1.99
CA SER A 143 0.63 -0.99 -2.04
C SER A 143 1.09 -1.41 -0.64
N HIS A 144 1.47 -0.43 0.19
CA HIS A 144 1.87 -0.66 1.57
C HIS A 144 0.69 -1.17 2.42
N LEU A 145 -0.48 -0.53 2.36
CA LEU A 145 -1.69 -1.00 3.07
C LEU A 145 -2.11 -2.40 2.62
N THR A 146 -2.03 -2.70 1.32
CA THR A 146 -2.26 -4.06 0.80
C THR A 146 -1.31 -5.06 1.46
N SER A 147 -0.02 -4.72 1.54
CA SER A 147 1.00 -5.56 2.17
C SER A 147 0.76 -5.75 3.67
N LEU A 148 0.31 -4.71 4.37
CA LEU A 148 -0.06 -4.81 5.78
C LEU A 148 -1.29 -5.69 5.97
N ASN A 149 -2.32 -5.52 5.14
CA ASN A 149 -3.54 -6.33 5.20
C ASN A 149 -3.29 -7.82 4.95
N GLN A 150 -2.23 -8.18 4.21
CA GLN A 150 -1.80 -9.57 4.05
C GLN A 150 -1.12 -10.15 5.32
N LYS A 151 -0.46 -9.30 6.12
CA LYS A 151 0.39 -9.71 7.25
C LYS A 151 -0.28 -9.59 8.61
N TYR A 152 -1.19 -8.63 8.76
CA TYR A 152 -1.75 -8.21 10.03
C TYR A 152 -3.28 -8.22 10.00
N GLU A 153 -3.89 -8.37 11.17
CA GLU A 153 -5.34 -8.36 11.33
C GLU A 153 -5.93 -7.05 10.80
N TRP A 154 -7.09 -7.14 10.14
CA TRP A 154 -7.68 -5.98 9.47
C TRP A 154 -7.94 -4.81 10.42
N THR A 155 -8.39 -5.09 11.64
CA THR A 155 -8.66 -4.07 12.66
C THR A 155 -7.41 -3.26 13.01
N ALA A 156 -6.25 -3.91 13.12
CA ALA A 156 -4.96 -3.26 13.36
C ALA A 156 -4.51 -2.41 12.15
N VAL A 157 -4.69 -2.92 10.94
CA VAL A 157 -4.36 -2.16 9.70
C VAL A 157 -5.25 -0.93 9.55
N LEU A 158 -6.53 -1.03 9.92
CA LEU A 158 -7.45 0.10 9.90
C LEU A 158 -7.07 1.17 10.92
N GLN A 159 -6.63 0.79 12.13
CA GLN A 159 -6.10 1.74 13.11
C GLN A 159 -4.84 2.44 12.59
N TYR A 160 -3.89 1.68 12.05
CA TYR A 160 -2.72 2.24 11.38
C TYR A 160 -3.12 3.26 10.31
N HIS A 161 -4.08 2.90 9.43
CA HIS A 161 -4.56 3.80 8.38
C HIS A 161 -5.12 5.12 8.94
N VAL A 162 -6.00 5.06 9.95
CA VAL A 162 -6.62 6.27 10.50
C VAL A 162 -5.57 7.20 11.10
N HIS A 163 -4.66 6.69 11.93
CA HIS A 163 -3.62 7.52 12.54
C HIS A 163 -2.63 8.05 11.50
N PHE A 164 -2.24 7.21 10.54
CA PHE A 164 -1.37 7.61 9.44
C PHE A 164 -1.98 8.76 8.65
N HIS A 165 -3.25 8.64 8.25
CA HIS A 165 -3.95 9.66 7.46
C HIS A 165 -4.11 10.97 8.26
N LEU A 166 -4.41 10.91 9.57
CA LEU A 166 -4.43 12.12 10.41
C LEU A 166 -3.08 12.86 10.41
N SER A 167 -1.96 12.13 10.52
CA SER A 167 -0.62 12.73 10.44
C SER A 167 -0.36 13.37 9.07
N ARG A 168 -0.70 12.67 7.98
CA ARG A 168 -0.55 13.21 6.61
C ARG A 168 -1.38 14.46 6.37
N ARG A 169 -2.56 14.58 6.97
CA ARG A 169 -3.37 15.79 6.89
C ARG A 169 -2.66 16.99 7.51
N GLN A 170 -2.04 16.83 8.68
CA GLN A 170 -1.27 17.90 9.31
C GLN A 170 -0.08 18.34 8.45
N GLU A 171 0.62 17.39 7.83
CA GLU A 171 1.70 17.70 6.89
C GLU A 171 1.20 18.49 5.66
N MET A 172 0.06 18.09 5.09
CA MET A 172 -0.51 18.77 3.92
C MET A 172 -0.97 20.20 4.22
N LEU A 173 -1.34 20.53 5.46
CA LEU A 173 -1.60 21.93 5.87
C LEU A 173 -0.35 22.81 5.73
N THR A 174 0.85 22.22 5.82
CA THR A 174 2.12 22.90 5.57
C THR A 174 2.61 22.79 4.12
N GLY A 175 1.79 22.23 3.23
CA GLY A 175 2.12 22.01 1.81
C GLY A 175 3.01 20.79 1.55
N SER A 176 3.27 19.95 2.55
CA SER A 176 4.08 18.73 2.39
C SER A 176 3.19 17.53 2.04
N TYR A 177 3.39 16.97 0.85
CA TYR A 177 2.66 15.78 0.38
C TYR A 177 3.51 14.50 0.39
N ALA A 178 4.82 14.62 0.65
CA ALA A 178 5.77 13.52 0.51
C ALA A 178 5.56 12.39 1.54
N GLY A 179 4.88 12.67 2.67
CA GLY A 179 4.65 11.69 3.73
C GLY A 179 3.84 10.49 3.27
N TRP A 180 2.97 10.62 2.27
CA TRP A 180 2.19 9.50 1.72
C TRP A 180 3.07 8.37 1.18
N ALA A 181 4.27 8.68 0.66
CA ALA A 181 5.19 7.70 0.11
C ALA A 181 5.97 6.90 1.17
N ARG A 182 5.94 7.34 2.44
CA ARG A 182 6.80 6.84 3.52
C ARG A 182 5.97 6.10 4.57
N PRO A 183 6.22 4.81 4.83
CA PRO A 183 5.65 4.12 5.98
C PRO A 183 5.99 4.83 7.29
N ASP A 184 5.12 4.67 8.29
CA ASP A 184 5.36 5.18 9.63
C ASP A 184 5.67 4.02 10.58
N ASP A 185 6.96 3.83 10.88
CA ASP A 185 7.44 2.67 11.65
C ASP A 185 6.95 2.70 13.10
N LEU A 186 6.68 3.88 13.66
CA LEU A 186 6.13 4.03 15.02
C LEU A 186 4.69 3.55 15.05
N LEU A 187 3.86 4.00 14.10
CA LEU A 187 2.47 3.54 13.99
C LEU A 187 2.41 2.04 13.66
N LEU A 188 3.34 1.54 12.83
CA LEU A 188 3.42 0.11 12.53
C LEU A 188 3.72 -0.71 13.78
N THR A 189 4.65 -0.23 14.61
CA THR A 189 5.01 -0.84 15.89
C THR A 189 3.84 -0.84 16.86
N GLU A 190 3.15 0.29 16.96
CA GLU A 190 2.04 0.49 17.88
C GLU A 190 0.82 -0.37 17.53
N PHE A 191 0.40 -0.38 16.26
CA PHE A 191 -0.86 -1.02 15.87
C PHE A 191 -0.67 -2.42 15.30
N CYS A 192 0.38 -2.67 14.51
CA CYS A 192 0.47 -3.90 13.71
C CYS A 192 1.34 -5.00 14.34
N LEU A 193 2.50 -4.69 14.94
CA LEU A 193 3.47 -5.73 15.34
C LEU A 193 2.90 -6.82 16.28
N GLY A 194 2.01 -6.46 17.20
CA GLY A 194 1.35 -7.41 18.10
C GLY A 194 0.15 -8.15 17.50
N ASN A 195 -0.28 -7.77 16.30
CA ASN A 195 -1.52 -8.21 15.65
C ASN A 195 -1.24 -8.88 14.31
N ALA A 196 -0.15 -9.64 14.21
CA ALA A 196 0.11 -10.48 13.05
C ALA A 196 -1.09 -11.41 12.84
N ARG A 197 -1.56 -11.54 11.59
CA ARG A 197 -2.49 -12.60 11.25
C ARG A 197 -1.86 -13.88 11.71
N ALA A 198 -2.66 -14.77 12.28
CA ALA A 198 -2.26 -16.15 12.32
C ALA A 198 -1.96 -16.51 10.86
N MET A 199 -0.67 -16.54 10.50
CA MET A 199 -0.27 -17.27 9.31
C MET A 199 -1.01 -18.58 9.51
N SER A 200 -1.69 -19.01 8.47
CA SER A 200 -1.83 -20.44 8.29
C SER A 200 -0.39 -20.93 8.19
N SER A 201 0.28 -21.03 9.36
CA SER A 201 1.26 -22.04 9.66
C SER A 201 0.60 -23.20 8.97
N VAL A 202 1.22 -23.65 7.88
CA VAL A 202 1.06 -25.02 7.41
C VAL A 202 0.90 -25.74 8.72
N ARG A 203 -0.34 -26.13 9.03
CA ARG A 203 -0.55 -26.92 10.21
C ARG A 203 0.40 -28.05 9.83
N LYS A 204 1.57 -28.14 10.50
CA LYS A 204 1.99 -29.41 11.05
C LYS A 204 0.68 -29.84 11.62
N SER A 205 -0.03 -30.63 10.83
CA SER A 205 -1.22 -31.28 11.25
C SER A 205 -0.66 -31.98 12.46
N THR A 206 -0.94 -31.39 13.64
CA THR A 206 -1.21 -32.17 14.82
C THR A 206 -2.19 -33.16 14.26
N GLY A 207 -1.62 -34.29 13.83
CA GLY A 207 -2.24 -35.17 12.86
C GLY A 207 -3.63 -35.36 13.41
N SER A 208 -4.64 -35.10 12.60
CA SER A 208 -5.93 -35.63 12.96
C SER A 208 -5.63 -37.11 13.21
N SER A 209 -5.68 -37.54 14.47
CA SER A 209 -5.40 -38.93 14.84
C SER A 209 -6.43 -39.87 14.23
N GLU A 210 -7.41 -39.29 13.53
CA GLU A 210 -8.34 -39.92 12.64
C GLU A 210 -7.62 -40.68 11.54
N THR A 211 -7.94 -41.96 11.57
CA THR A 211 -7.54 -42.93 10.57
C THR A 211 -8.10 -42.55 9.19
N CYS A 212 -7.28 -42.66 8.15
CA CYS A 212 -7.73 -42.54 6.77
C CYS A 212 -8.67 -43.71 6.41
N PHE A 213 -9.96 -43.41 6.16
CA PHE A 213 -10.92 -44.44 5.75
C PHE A 213 -10.69 -44.92 4.32
N ALA A 214 -10.26 -44.04 3.42
CA ALA A 214 -9.91 -44.40 2.05
C ALA A 214 -8.72 -45.38 2.00
N TYR A 215 -7.74 -45.22 2.90
CA TYR A 215 -6.67 -46.20 3.08
C TYR A 215 -7.22 -47.56 3.50
N ASN A 216 -8.10 -47.59 4.52
CA ASN A 216 -8.69 -48.85 5.00
C ASN A 216 -9.59 -49.55 3.98
N LYS A 217 -10.18 -48.80 3.03
CA LYS A 217 -10.90 -49.32 1.86
C LYS A 217 -10.00 -49.66 0.67
N GLY A 218 -8.71 -49.34 0.73
CA GLY A 218 -7.74 -49.59 -0.35
C GLY A 218 -7.76 -48.58 -1.50
N SER A 219 -8.46 -47.46 -1.38
CA SER A 219 -8.54 -46.41 -2.41
C SER A 219 -7.53 -45.27 -2.22
N CYS A 220 -6.87 -45.17 -1.07
CA CYS A 220 -5.79 -44.22 -0.82
C CYS A 220 -4.45 -44.95 -0.71
N THR A 221 -3.58 -44.80 -1.71
CA THR A 221 -2.25 -45.43 -1.79
C THR A 221 -1.10 -44.44 -1.56
N ILE A 222 -1.37 -43.14 -1.57
CA ILE A 222 -0.37 -42.08 -1.44
C ILE A 222 -0.03 -41.86 0.04
N SER A 223 1.25 -41.98 0.39
CA SER A 223 1.78 -41.73 1.74
C SER A 223 2.87 -40.65 1.69
N PRO A 224 2.72 -39.51 2.40
CA PRO A 224 1.63 -39.18 3.33
C PRO A 224 0.29 -38.91 2.60
N CYS A 225 -0.83 -39.19 3.30
CA CYS A 225 -2.18 -39.00 2.77
C CYS A 225 -2.40 -37.53 2.34
N PRO A 226 -2.97 -37.25 1.15
CA PRO A 226 -3.26 -35.88 0.69
C PRO A 226 -4.16 -35.10 1.66
N ASP A 227 -5.08 -35.80 2.33
CA ASP A 227 -5.99 -35.22 3.33
C ASP A 227 -5.34 -35.07 4.73
N GLY A 228 -4.04 -35.39 4.87
CA GLY A 228 -3.31 -35.29 6.13
C GLY A 228 -3.73 -36.30 7.21
N ARG A 229 -4.47 -37.37 6.84
CA ARG A 229 -4.94 -38.43 7.74
C ARG A 229 -3.92 -39.55 7.91
N VAL A 230 -4.00 -40.29 9.02
CA VAL A 230 -3.03 -41.36 9.33
C VAL A 230 -3.43 -42.67 8.64
N HIS A 231 -2.50 -43.24 7.85
CA HIS A 231 -2.62 -44.61 7.34
C HIS A 231 -2.31 -45.61 8.46
N LYS A 232 -3.37 -46.10 9.11
CA LYS A 232 -3.32 -47.21 10.06
C LYS A 232 -4.55 -48.10 9.89
N CYS A 233 -4.40 -49.40 10.12
CA CYS A 233 -5.49 -50.35 10.13
C CYS A 233 -6.47 -50.00 11.26
N ARG A 234 -7.76 -49.89 10.94
CA ARG A 234 -8.78 -49.58 11.95
C ARG A 234 -9.01 -50.73 12.94
N LYS A 235 -8.80 -51.98 12.52
CA LYS A 235 -9.00 -53.18 13.35
C LYS A 235 -7.87 -53.42 14.35
N CYS A 236 -6.61 -53.28 13.93
CA CYS A 236 -5.46 -53.64 14.77
C CYS A 236 -4.50 -52.49 15.07
N GLY A 237 -4.66 -51.32 14.42
CA GLY A 237 -3.79 -50.16 14.59
C GLY A 237 -2.45 -50.22 13.84
N ALA A 238 -2.12 -51.33 13.16
CA ALA A 238 -0.88 -51.47 12.41
C ALA A 238 -0.82 -50.52 11.21
N LYS A 239 0.38 -50.06 10.81
CA LYS A 239 0.56 -49.13 9.68
C LYS A 239 0.83 -49.83 8.36
N ASP A 240 1.14 -51.12 8.39
CA ASP A 240 1.66 -51.87 7.23
C ASP A 240 0.57 -52.43 6.32
N HIS A 241 -0.68 -52.44 6.79
CA HIS A 241 -1.81 -52.93 6.02
C HIS A 241 -3.09 -52.12 6.29
N PRO A 242 -4.01 -52.06 5.31
CA PRO A 242 -5.36 -51.53 5.50
C PRO A 242 -6.28 -52.56 6.18
N GLU A 243 -7.43 -52.12 6.70
CA GLU A 243 -8.43 -52.99 7.34
C GLU A 243 -8.88 -54.18 6.48
N LYS A 244 -9.00 -54.00 5.16
CA LYS A 244 -9.36 -55.08 4.22
C LYS A 244 -8.40 -56.28 4.26
N ASP A 245 -7.13 -56.04 4.58
CA ASP A 245 -6.07 -57.05 4.60
C ASP A 245 -5.71 -57.47 6.04
N CYS A 246 -6.53 -57.08 7.02
CA CYS A 246 -6.30 -57.37 8.43
C CYS A 246 -6.69 -58.81 8.77
N LYS A 247 -5.73 -59.59 9.26
CA LYS A 247 -5.92 -60.99 9.69
C LYS A 247 -6.42 -61.13 11.14
N LYS A 248 -6.66 -60.01 11.83
CA LYS A 248 -7.17 -60.01 13.21
C LYS A 248 -8.70 -60.08 13.16
N THR A 249 -9.24 -61.25 13.52
CA THR A 249 -10.68 -61.47 13.76
C THR A 249 -11.11 -60.79 15.05
#